data_AF-A0A1M6V5L5-F1
#
_entry.id   AF-A0A1M6V5L5-F1
#
_cell.length_a   1.000
_cell.length_b   1.000
_cell.length_c   1.000
_cell.angle_alpha   90.00
_cell.angle_beta   90.00
_cell.angle_gamma   90.00
#
_symmetry.space_group_name_H-M   'P 1'
#
loop_
_entity.id
_entity.type
_entity.pdbx_description
1 polymer ?
#
loop_
_entity_poly.entity_id
_entity_poly.type
_entity_poly.pdbx_seq_one_letter_code
_entity_poly.pdbx_strand_id
1 'polypeptide(L)'
;MKNLLSAIFIFALLLTACSKKESPGFGAEQDVKVHYDTTAVDSFSNGAVTVDIARKIRMSSPQYLDSVKQAKKALEEEQKIKAELDKEKKKKEEEEKKAADAEKKKKTPVETVSSAETKTE
;
A
#
# COMPACT_ATOMS: atom_id res chain seq x y z
N MET A 1 -90.51 -15.63 32.52
CA MET A 1 -89.14 -15.30 32.04
C MET A 1 -88.20 -16.49 32.23
N LYS A 2 -88.33 -17.56 31.43
CA LYS A 2 -87.53 -18.80 31.59
C LYS A 2 -86.31 -18.89 30.66
N ASN A 3 -86.35 -18.17 29.53
CA ASN A 3 -85.32 -18.26 28.49
C ASN A 3 -84.28 -17.13 28.58
N LEU A 4 -84.48 -16.16 29.47
CA LEU A 4 -83.61 -14.99 29.64
C LEU A 4 -82.23 -15.39 30.19
N LEU A 5 -82.19 -16.32 31.15
CA LEU A 5 -80.94 -16.84 31.70
C LEU A 5 -80.11 -17.60 30.65
N SER A 6 -80.78 -18.37 29.79
CA SER A 6 -80.13 -19.06 28.67
C SER A 6 -79.57 -18.07 27.64
N ALA A 7 -80.32 -17.02 27.32
CA ALA A 7 -79.86 -16.00 26.37
C ALA A 7 -78.64 -15.23 26.89
N ILE A 8 -78.63 -14.85 28.18
CA ILE A 8 -77.48 -14.18 28.82
C ILE A 8 -76.26 -15.09 28.83
N PHE A 9 -76.44 -16.38 29.12
CA PHE A 9 -75.35 -17.35 29.14
C PHE A 9 -74.70 -17.55 27.75
N ILE A 10 -75.52 -17.65 26.70
CA ILE A 10 -75.05 -17.74 25.32
C ILE A 10 -74.31 -16.45 24.93
N PHE A 11 -74.85 -15.29 25.30
CA PHE A 11 -74.24 -14.00 25.01
C PHE A 11 -72.88 -13.82 25.71
N ALA A 12 -72.76 -14.24 26.97
CA ALA A 12 -71.49 -14.23 27.71
C ALA A 12 -70.44 -15.15 27.05
N LEU A 13 -70.85 -16.33 26.58
CA LEU A 13 -69.95 -17.23 25.86
C LEU A 13 -69.44 -16.60 24.56
N LEU A 14 -70.30 -15.94 23.78
CA LEU A 14 -69.87 -15.24 22.56
C LEU A 14 -68.87 -14.10 22.82
N LEU A 15 -69.05 -13.36 23.92
CA LEU A 15 -68.12 -12.28 24.29
C LEU A 15 -66.74 -12.80 24.73
N THR A 16 -66.69 -13.97 25.37
CA THR A 16 -65.40 -14.60 25.76
C THR A 16 -64.70 -15.30 24.59
N ALA A 17 -65.44 -15.84 23.63
CA ALA A 17 -64.89 -16.58 22.49
C ALA A 17 -64.23 -15.68 21.43
N CYS A 18 -64.64 -14.42 21.33
CA CYS A 18 -64.05 -13.43 20.41
C CYS A 18 -63.03 -12.48 21.07
N SER A 19 -62.60 -12.75 22.31
CA SER A 19 -61.43 -12.08 22.86
C SER A 19 -60.21 -12.59 22.09
N LYS A 20 -59.89 -11.89 20.99
CA LYS A 20 -58.66 -12.07 20.24
C LYS A 20 -57.51 -11.79 21.20
N LYS A 21 -57.09 -12.83 21.93
CA LYS A 21 -55.80 -12.84 22.59
C LYS A 21 -54.81 -12.85 21.44
N GLU A 22 -54.29 -11.67 21.12
CA GLU A 22 -53.03 -11.53 20.41
C GLU A 22 -52.04 -12.42 21.17
N SER A 23 -51.87 -13.67 20.74
CA SER A 23 -50.72 -14.45 21.18
C SER A 23 -49.53 -13.58 20.83
N PRO A 24 -48.57 -13.32 21.74
CA PRO A 24 -47.37 -12.61 21.36
C PRO A 24 -46.80 -13.42 20.19
N GLY A 25 -46.94 -12.87 18.98
CA GLY A 25 -46.54 -13.55 17.79
C GLY A 25 -45.05 -13.84 17.91
N PHE A 26 -44.57 -14.72 17.06
CA PHE A 26 -43.14 -14.92 16.82
C PHE A 26 -42.39 -13.63 16.34
N GLY A 27 -43.03 -12.46 16.44
CA GLY A 27 -42.48 -11.12 16.22
C GLY A 27 -42.33 -10.29 17.50
N ALA A 28 -42.59 -10.85 18.69
CA ALA A 28 -41.88 -10.42 19.89
C ALA A 28 -40.46 -10.97 19.80
N GLU A 29 -39.69 -10.53 18.79
CA GLU A 29 -38.24 -10.43 18.96
C GLU A 29 -38.09 -9.49 20.15
N GLN A 30 -38.03 -10.11 21.33
CA GLN A 30 -37.54 -9.49 22.51
C GLN A 30 -36.19 -8.95 22.06
N ASP A 31 -36.09 -7.63 21.85
CA ASP A 31 -34.87 -6.93 21.46
C ASP A 31 -33.94 -7.02 22.67
N VAL A 32 -33.45 -8.25 22.91
CA VAL A 32 -32.52 -8.58 23.95
C VAL A 32 -31.21 -8.03 23.42
N LYS A 33 -31.01 -6.74 23.69
CA LYS A 33 -29.74 -6.07 23.48
C LYS A 33 -28.73 -6.76 24.37
N VAL A 34 -28.08 -7.79 23.83
CA VAL A 34 -27.08 -8.56 24.54
C VAL A 34 -25.92 -7.61 24.85
N HIS A 35 -25.79 -7.22 26.11
CA HIS A 35 -24.65 -6.48 26.58
C HIS A 35 -23.54 -7.48 26.84
N TYR A 36 -22.49 -7.39 26.02
CA TYR A 36 -21.26 -8.10 26.26
C TYR A 36 -20.32 -7.15 27.02
N ASP A 37 -19.76 -7.60 28.14
CA ASP A 37 -18.72 -6.86 28.88
C ASP A 37 -17.36 -6.82 28.14
N THR A 38 -17.33 -7.32 26.91
CA THR A 38 -16.14 -7.34 26.05
C THR A 38 -16.19 -6.19 25.05
N THR A 39 -15.08 -5.47 24.93
CA THR A 39 -14.91 -4.48 23.86
C THR A 39 -14.75 -5.18 22.51
N ALA A 40 -15.38 -4.64 21.47
CA ALA A 40 -15.15 -5.11 20.11
C ALA A 40 -13.70 -4.81 19.70
N VAL A 41 -12.92 -5.86 19.48
CA VAL A 41 -11.53 -5.78 19.03
C VAL A 41 -11.55 -5.95 17.50
N ASP A 42 -11.25 -4.89 16.77
CA ASP A 42 -11.12 -4.94 15.31
C ASP A 42 -9.92 -5.79 14.90
N SER A 43 -10.01 -6.43 13.74
CA SER A 43 -9.00 -7.33 13.15
C SER A 43 -7.61 -6.70 13.02
N PHE A 44 -7.53 -5.36 13.01
CA PHE A 44 -6.29 -4.59 12.91
C PHE A 44 -5.79 -4.02 14.25
N SER A 45 -6.54 -4.24 15.34
CA SER A 45 -6.17 -3.71 16.64
C SER A 45 -5.12 -4.57 17.35
N ASN A 46 -4.39 -3.96 18.28
CA ASN A 46 -3.32 -4.62 19.02
C ASN A 46 -3.86 -5.84 19.79
N GLY A 47 -3.36 -7.03 19.46
CA GLY A 47 -3.82 -8.29 20.05
C GLY A 47 -4.80 -9.10 19.19
N ALA A 48 -5.28 -8.57 18.07
CA ALA A 48 -6.12 -9.29 17.10
C ALA A 48 -5.33 -10.29 16.22
N VAL A 49 -4.01 -10.35 16.40
CA VAL A 49 -3.11 -11.21 15.62
C VAL A 49 -2.92 -12.55 16.32
N THR A 50 -3.02 -13.65 15.57
CA THR A 50 -2.73 -14.99 16.12
C THR A 50 -1.26 -15.12 16.52
N VAL A 51 -0.99 -15.98 17.51
CA VAL A 51 0.36 -16.19 18.05
C VAL A 51 1.37 -16.54 16.94
N ASP A 52 0.96 -17.33 15.95
CA ASP A 52 1.83 -17.73 14.85
C ASP A 52 2.13 -16.59 13.88
N ILE A 53 1.16 -15.73 13.58
CA ILE A 53 1.39 -14.54 12.76
C ILE A 53 2.28 -13.55 13.52
N ALA A 54 2.06 -13.35 14.81
CA ALA A 54 2.91 -12.48 15.64
C ALA A 54 4.36 -13.00 15.69
N ARG A 55 4.55 -14.32 15.78
CA ARG A 55 5.88 -14.97 15.72
C ARG A 55 6.53 -14.76 14.34
N LYS A 56 5.77 -14.95 13.25
CA LYS A 56 6.25 -14.74 11.88
C LYS A 56 6.70 -13.30 11.66
N ILE A 57 5.92 -12.32 12.13
CA ILE A 57 6.27 -10.89 12.06
C ILE A 57 7.57 -10.60 12.83
N ARG A 58 7.71 -11.15 14.04
CA ARG A 58 8.93 -11.00 14.85
C ARG A 58 10.16 -11.60 14.19
N MET A 59 10.02 -12.73 13.50
CA MET A 59 11.10 -13.38 12.78
C MET A 59 11.45 -12.67 11.46
N SER A 60 10.45 -12.10 10.78
CA SER A 60 10.64 -11.44 9.49
C SER A 60 11.18 -10.01 9.61
N SER A 61 10.94 -9.31 10.73
CA SER A 61 11.39 -7.93 10.90
C SER A 61 12.92 -7.78 10.83
N PRO A 62 13.73 -8.62 11.52
CA PRO A 62 15.18 -8.55 11.42
C PRO A 62 15.68 -8.89 10.01
N GLN A 63 15.08 -9.90 9.38
CA GLN A 63 15.43 -10.30 8.01
C GLN A 63 15.21 -9.17 6.99
N TYR A 64 14.11 -8.43 7.11
CA TYR A 64 13.85 -7.26 6.28
C TYR A 64 14.88 -6.17 6.51
N LEU A 65 15.18 -5.85 7.78
CA LEU A 65 16.16 -4.83 8.13
C LEU A 65 17.57 -5.18 7.62
N ASP A 66 17.95 -6.45 7.70
CA ASP A 66 19.23 -6.93 7.19
C ASP A 66 19.30 -6.91 5.67
N SER A 67 18.21 -7.27 4.99
CA SER A 67 18.10 -7.14 3.53
C SER A 67 18.27 -5.69 3.07
N VAL A 68 17.65 -4.74 3.77
CA VAL A 68 17.80 -3.31 3.48
C VAL A 68 19.24 -2.85 3.71
N LYS A 69 19.92 -3.32 4.77
CA LYS A 69 21.33 -2.99 5.00
C LYS A 69 22.24 -3.56 3.91
N GLN A 70 22.00 -4.79 3.45
CA GLN A 70 22.76 -5.40 2.37
C GLN A 70 22.59 -4.61 1.06
N ALA A 71 21.36 -4.23 0.73
CA ALA A 71 21.09 -3.39 -0.44
C ALA A 71 21.82 -2.04 -0.38
N LYS A 72 21.88 -1.40 0.79
CA LYS A 72 22.64 -0.17 1.00
C LYS A 72 24.15 -0.35 0.79
N LYS A 73 24.73 -1.44 1.31
CA LYS A 73 26.16 -1.74 1.14
C LYS A 73 26.53 -1.96 -0.34
N ALA A 74 25.72 -2.73 -1.06
CA ALA A 74 25.94 -2.94 -2.50
C ALA A 74 25.91 -1.62 -3.29
N LEU A 75 24.98 -0.72 -2.95
CA LEU A 75 24.87 0.59 -3.58
C LEU A 75 26.11 1.46 -3.31
N GLU A 76 26.63 1.45 -2.07
CA GLU A 76 27.87 2.17 -1.73
C GLU A 76 29.09 1.62 -2.48
N GLU A 77 29.18 0.32 -2.67
CA GLU A 77 30.25 -0.33 -3.45
C GLU A 77 30.16 0.05 -4.93
N GLU A 78 28.96 0.01 -5.52
CA GLU A 78 28.74 0.45 -6.90
C GLU A 78 29.11 1.92 -7.10
N GLN A 79 28.79 2.79 -6.13
CA GLN A 79 29.14 4.20 -6.19
C GLN A 79 30.66 4.41 -6.13
N LYS A 80 31.38 3.65 -5.30
CA LYS A 80 32.84 3.70 -5.23
C LYS A 80 33.47 3.28 -6.56
N ILE A 81 33.00 2.17 -7.14
CA ILE A 81 33.49 1.68 -8.44
C ILE A 81 33.21 2.70 -9.55
N LYS A 82 31.99 3.28 -9.59
CA LYS A 82 31.65 4.34 -10.55
C LYS A 82 32.54 5.57 -10.37
N ALA A 83 32.79 6.00 -9.13
CA ALA A 83 33.67 7.13 -8.85
C ALA A 83 35.14 6.87 -9.23
N GLU A 84 35.62 5.63 -9.10
CA GLU A 84 36.96 5.24 -9.55
C GLU A 84 37.05 5.19 -11.09
N LEU A 85 36.05 4.61 -11.75
CA LEU A 85 35.97 4.60 -13.22
C LEU A 85 35.86 6.01 -13.81
N ASP A 86 35.12 6.92 -13.18
CA ASP A 86 35.01 8.30 -13.64
C ASP A 86 36.33 9.07 -13.46
N LYS A 87 37.08 8.79 -12.39
CA LYS A 87 38.43 9.34 -12.20
C LYS A 87 39.41 8.80 -13.23
N GLU A 88 39.31 7.51 -13.58
CA GLU A 88 40.17 6.91 -14.60
C GLU A 88 39.83 7.39 -16.01
N LYS A 89 38.54 7.51 -16.35
CA LYS A 89 38.09 8.08 -17.63
C LYS A 89 38.53 9.52 -17.82
N LYS A 90 38.41 10.36 -16.78
CA LYS A 90 38.89 11.75 -16.84
C LYS A 90 40.41 11.84 -17.05
N LYS A 91 41.19 10.93 -16.46
CA LYS A 91 42.64 10.87 -16.70
C LYS A 91 42.98 10.44 -18.12
N LYS A 92 42.26 9.46 -18.67
CA LYS A 92 42.44 9.00 -20.07
C LYS A 92 42.05 10.09 -21.08
N GLU A 93 40.97 10.83 -20.84
CA GLU A 93 40.58 11.99 -21.69
C GLU A 93 41.61 13.13 -21.64
N GLU A 94 42.27 13.36 -20.50
CA GLU A 94 43.30 14.39 -20.37
C GLU A 94 44.62 13.99 -21.07
N GLU A 95 44.93 12.69 -21.09
CA GLU A 95 46.10 12.14 -21.78
C GLU A 95 45.90 12.11 -23.30
N GLU A 96 44.68 11.78 -23.77
CA GLU A 96 44.33 11.80 -25.19
C GLU A 96 44.29 13.22 -25.76
N LYS A 97 43.84 14.22 -25.00
CA LYS A 97 43.93 15.64 -25.38
C LYS A 97 45.36 16.16 -25.46
N LYS A 98 46.28 15.67 -24.61
CA LYS A 98 47.71 16.02 -24.65
C LYS A 98 48.44 15.33 -25.82
N ALA A 99 48.02 14.13 -26.21
CA ALA A 99 48.51 13.46 -27.42
C ALA A 99 48.01 14.14 -28.71
N ALA A 100 46.74 14.57 -28.76
CA ALA A 100 46.16 15.27 -29.91
C ALA A 100 46.76 16.69 -30.13
N ASP A 101 47.20 17.38 -29.08
CA ASP A 101 47.84 18.70 -29.19
C ASP A 101 49.30 18.59 -29.70
N ALA A 102 50.00 17.50 -29.36
CA ALA A 102 51.35 17.23 -29.86
C ALA A 102 51.38 16.87 -31.36
N GLU A 103 50.29 16.31 -31.91
CA GLU A 103 50.19 15.97 -33.33
C GLU A 103 49.85 17.17 -34.22
N LYS A 104 49.14 18.19 -33.69
CA LYS A 104 48.84 19.44 -34.41
C LYS A 104 50.02 20.40 -34.55
N LYS A 105 51.13 20.21 -33.80
CA LYS A 105 52.35 21.04 -33.93
C LYS A 105 53.36 20.55 -34.98
N LYS A 106 53.08 19.45 -35.71
CA LYS A 106 53.95 18.96 -36.80
C LYS A 106 53.44 19.19 -38.23
N LYS A 107 52.29 19.84 -38.42
CA LYS A 107 51.81 20.36 -39.71
C LYS A 107 51.33 21.78 -39.41
N THR A 108 52.05 22.86 -39.67
CA THR A 108 52.44 23.49 -40.95
C THR A 108 53.18 24.79 -40.56
N PRO A 109 54.07 25.39 -41.37
CA PRO A 109 53.56 26.32 -42.40
C PRO A 109 54.47 26.51 -43.62
N VAL A 110 53.96 26.26 -44.83
CA VAL A 110 54.52 26.83 -46.06
C VAL A 110 53.35 27.22 -46.98
N GLU A 111 53.34 28.52 -47.28
CA GLU A 111 52.79 29.24 -48.45
C GLU A 111 51.27 29.34 -48.67
N THR A 112 50.66 30.53 -48.53
CA THR A 112 50.54 31.70 -49.43
C THR A 112 49.50 31.60 -50.57
N VAL A 113 48.60 32.61 -50.55
CA VAL A 113 47.86 33.25 -51.66
C VAL A 113 46.71 32.48 -52.34
N SER A 114 45.48 33.01 -52.25
CA SER A 114 44.80 33.66 -53.40
C SER A 114 43.30 33.86 -53.14
N SER A 115 42.89 35.11 -53.31
CA SER A 115 41.52 35.60 -53.54
C SER A 115 40.70 34.78 -54.54
N ALA A 116 39.38 34.67 -54.33
CA ALA A 116 38.35 34.92 -55.35
C ALA A 116 36.93 34.82 -54.75
N GLU A 117 36.11 35.80 -55.13
CA GLU A 117 34.68 35.99 -54.89
C GLU A 117 33.84 34.81 -55.43
N THR A 118 32.67 34.51 -54.85
CA THR A 118 31.40 34.43 -55.62
C THR A 118 30.15 34.36 -54.74
N LYS A 119 29.14 35.10 -55.22
CA LYS A 119 27.72 35.19 -54.85
C LYS A 119 26.96 33.95 -55.39
N THR A 120 25.63 33.93 -55.21
CA THR A 120 24.60 32.97 -55.71
C THR A 120 24.56 31.62 -54.98
N GLU A 121 23.42 31.06 -54.59
CA GLU A 121 22.02 31.14 -55.07
C GLU A 121 21.06 30.86 -53.90
#